data_AF-A0AAF3EXT0-F1
#
_entry.id   AF-A0AAF3EXT0-F1
#
_cell.length_a   1.000
_cell.length_b   1.000
_cell.length_c   1.000
_cell.angle_alpha   90.00
_cell.angle_beta   90.00
_cell.angle_gamma   90.00
#
_symmetry.space_group_name_H-M   'P 1'
#
loop_
_entity.id
_entity.type
_entity.pdbx_description
1 polymer ?
#
loop_
_entity_poly.entity_id
_entity_poly.type
_entity_poly.pdbx_seq_one_letter_code
_entity_poly.pdbx_strand_id
1 'polypeptide(L)'
;MDPAKARAHKAEPEFFEYNQRDTIVYALGIGARAKEDIRYLYEGAEDFTVFPTYVVAPGLMGSGVAGWPGIDFDLTRILHGEQYIEIFKPLPTDAKLRSERQVIDILDKGKGALILSNITTFNDRNGEKLSLQQFGTFQVGSGGFGGNRSSPHEFAPAAIPQRNPDKVIEQKTTIDQAALYRMGSGDLNPLHIDPMFAKMSGFKEPILHGLCTLGFSTRHVVEAFADNDANKLRAVKVRFSSPVLPGQTLQTEMWREGDRVIFQTKVKETGKVVIANAWAKLDGLDGKAPSTNQSNSSGMTLKSAALFDQIKAELPNHKEKVKQVKGIILYELTAGGKVIGKYTIDLKNGDGDVYEGDAKEKASVTVTVDDEDFVKIAAGELEPTKAFMTGKLKAKGNIMMLQKLQGILQNAQKSKL
;
A
#
# COMPACT_ATOMS: atom_id res chain seq x y z
N MET A 1 -2.95 -12.59 31.33
CA MET A 1 -1.63 -12.15 30.79
C MET A 1 -0.82 -11.50 31.89
N ASP A 2 0.48 -11.77 31.97
CA ASP A 2 1.44 -11.13 32.87
C ASP A 2 2.64 -10.62 32.05
N PRO A 3 2.62 -9.32 31.65
CA PRO A 3 3.67 -8.74 30.82
C PRO A 3 5.05 -8.73 31.49
N ALA A 4 5.12 -8.57 32.82
CA ALA A 4 6.39 -8.50 33.54
C ALA A 4 7.08 -9.86 33.54
N LYS A 5 6.32 -10.93 33.82
CA LYS A 5 6.82 -12.31 33.73
C LYS A 5 7.24 -12.68 32.31
N ALA A 6 6.47 -12.25 31.30
CA ALA A 6 6.81 -12.51 29.90
C ALA A 6 8.12 -11.85 29.46
N ARG A 7 8.34 -10.59 29.83
CA ARG A 7 9.59 -9.87 29.51
C ARG A 7 10.82 -10.43 30.22
N ALA A 8 10.65 -10.97 31.42
CA ALA A 8 11.75 -11.51 32.22
C ALA A 8 12.27 -12.87 31.69
N HIS A 9 11.48 -13.58 30.89
CA HIS A 9 11.89 -14.86 30.33
C HIS A 9 12.94 -14.68 29.23
N LYS A 10 13.99 -15.50 29.30
CA LYS A 10 15.00 -15.65 28.24
C LYS A 10 14.78 -17.00 27.57
N ALA A 11 14.54 -16.98 26.26
CA ALA A 11 14.44 -18.19 25.48
C ALA A 11 15.81 -18.62 24.97
N GLU A 12 15.98 -19.92 24.75
CA GLU A 12 17.12 -20.46 24.00
C GLU A 12 17.08 -19.96 22.55
N PRO A 13 18.25 -19.77 21.91
CA PRO A 13 18.31 -19.35 20.52
C PRO A 13 17.80 -20.47 19.59
N GLU A 14 17.24 -20.06 18.46
CA GLU A 14 16.83 -20.96 17.39
C GLU A 14 17.80 -20.89 16.22
N PHE A 15 17.96 -22.00 15.49
CA PHE A 15 18.84 -22.09 14.34
C PHE A 15 18.05 -22.38 13.08
N PHE A 16 18.44 -21.74 11.99
CA PHE A 16 17.81 -21.88 10.68
C PHE A 16 18.89 -21.96 9.62
N GLU A 17 18.78 -22.88 8.68
CA GLU A 17 19.74 -23.03 7.58
C GLU A 17 19.00 -22.99 6.25
N TYR A 18 19.59 -22.29 5.29
CA TYR A 18 19.04 -22.18 3.94
C TYR A 18 20.15 -22.09 2.90
N ASN A 19 19.75 -22.30 1.65
CA ASN A 19 20.57 -22.08 0.48
C ASN A 19 19.81 -21.31 -0.60
N GLN A 20 20.46 -21.12 -1.75
CA GLN A 20 19.93 -20.37 -2.90
C GLN A 20 18.55 -20.87 -3.36
N ARG A 21 18.33 -22.20 -3.38
CA ARG A 21 17.04 -22.79 -3.78
C ARG A 21 15.90 -22.26 -2.91
N ASP A 22 16.10 -22.23 -1.59
CA ASP A 22 15.06 -21.79 -0.65
C ASP A 22 14.69 -20.32 -0.90
N THR A 23 15.71 -19.49 -1.15
CA THR A 23 15.52 -18.05 -1.42
C THR A 23 14.84 -17.78 -2.77
N ILE A 24 15.12 -18.59 -3.79
CA ILE A 24 14.47 -18.52 -5.10
C ILE A 24 13.01 -18.94 -4.99
N VAL A 25 12.72 -20.04 -4.28
CA VAL A 25 11.34 -20.50 -4.04
C VAL A 25 10.55 -19.45 -3.25
N TYR A 26 11.17 -18.80 -2.27
CA TYR A 26 10.57 -17.67 -1.58
C TYR A 26 10.27 -16.50 -2.52
N ALA A 27 11.25 -16.09 -3.34
CA ALA A 27 11.07 -14.99 -4.30
C ALA A 27 9.89 -15.27 -5.27
N LEU A 28 9.80 -16.48 -5.82
CA LEU A 28 8.65 -16.92 -6.61
C LEU A 28 7.34 -16.89 -5.80
N GLY A 29 7.39 -17.35 -4.54
CA GLY A 29 6.27 -17.34 -3.61
C GLY A 29 5.72 -15.96 -3.26
N ILE A 30 6.54 -14.90 -3.43
CA ILE A 30 6.13 -13.49 -3.28
C ILE A 30 5.97 -12.75 -4.62
N GLY A 31 5.85 -13.52 -5.71
CA GLY A 31 5.48 -13.02 -7.02
C GLY A 31 6.62 -12.54 -7.91
N ALA A 32 7.89 -12.85 -7.60
CA ALA A 32 8.99 -12.55 -8.52
C ALA A 32 8.74 -13.21 -9.89
N ARG A 33 9.03 -12.49 -10.96
CA ARG A 33 8.79 -12.90 -12.34
C ARG A 33 10.12 -13.02 -13.09
N ALA A 34 10.34 -14.16 -13.75
CA ALA A 34 11.63 -14.48 -14.36
C ALA A 34 12.16 -13.42 -15.35
N LYS A 35 11.30 -12.66 -16.03
CA LYS A 35 11.72 -11.64 -16.99
C LYS A 35 12.16 -10.33 -16.32
N GLU A 36 11.51 -9.95 -15.22
CA GLU A 36 11.71 -8.66 -14.55
C GLU A 36 12.63 -8.77 -13.33
N ASP A 37 12.72 -9.96 -12.73
CA ASP A 37 13.29 -10.20 -11.40
C ASP A 37 14.41 -11.26 -11.41
N ILE A 38 15.16 -11.37 -12.52
CA ILE A 38 16.17 -12.42 -12.69
C ILE A 38 17.21 -12.44 -11.54
N ARG A 39 17.56 -11.27 -10.99
CA ARG A 39 18.44 -11.13 -9.82
C ARG A 39 17.95 -11.83 -8.54
N TYR A 40 16.66 -12.16 -8.45
CA TYR A 40 16.10 -12.89 -7.31
C TYR A 40 15.83 -14.35 -7.62
N LEU A 41 16.01 -14.76 -8.87
CA LEU A 41 15.51 -16.04 -9.40
C LEU A 41 16.56 -16.92 -10.07
N TYR A 42 17.72 -16.36 -10.38
CA TYR A 42 18.81 -17.08 -11.02
C TYR A 42 20.10 -16.91 -10.24
N GLU A 43 20.54 -17.98 -9.61
CA GLU A 43 21.77 -18.05 -8.80
C GLU A 43 23.05 -17.74 -9.59
N GLY A 44 23.00 -17.80 -10.93
CA GLY A 44 24.08 -17.41 -11.82
C GLY A 44 24.02 -15.96 -12.31
N ALA A 45 23.03 -15.16 -11.88
CA ALA A 45 22.99 -13.73 -12.18
C ALA A 45 24.16 -13.01 -11.48
N GLU A 46 24.79 -12.05 -12.16
CA GLU A 46 25.93 -11.29 -11.62
C GLU A 46 25.59 -10.56 -10.31
N ASP A 47 24.32 -10.17 -10.17
CA ASP A 47 23.75 -9.43 -9.04
C ASP A 47 22.75 -10.27 -8.23
N PHE A 48 22.90 -11.61 -8.24
CA PHE A 48 22.01 -12.49 -7.50
C PHE A 48 21.92 -12.09 -6.02
N THR A 49 20.71 -11.78 -5.56
CA THR A 49 20.44 -11.20 -4.25
C THR A 49 19.30 -11.97 -3.58
N VAL A 50 19.44 -12.26 -2.29
CA VAL A 50 18.32 -12.79 -1.50
C VAL A 50 17.35 -11.66 -1.19
N PHE A 51 16.08 -11.81 -1.58
CA PHE A 51 15.09 -10.76 -1.32
C PHE A 51 14.95 -10.53 0.20
N PRO A 52 15.12 -9.30 0.73
CA PRO A 52 15.39 -9.10 2.16
C PRO A 52 14.26 -9.51 3.09
N THR A 53 13.01 -9.52 2.62
CA THR A 53 11.89 -10.01 3.44
C THR A 53 11.96 -11.52 3.69
N TYR A 54 12.89 -12.27 3.07
CA TYR A 54 13.13 -13.68 3.38
C TYR A 54 13.48 -13.93 4.86
N VAL A 55 13.96 -12.92 5.59
CA VAL A 55 14.14 -13.00 7.06
C VAL A 55 12.89 -13.46 7.80
N VAL A 56 11.70 -13.35 7.21
CA VAL A 56 10.47 -13.90 7.80
C VAL A 56 10.53 -15.41 8.01
N ALA A 57 11.32 -16.16 7.24
CA ALA A 57 11.46 -17.61 7.42
C ALA A 57 12.10 -17.97 8.78
N PRO A 58 13.32 -17.51 9.12
CA PRO A 58 13.86 -17.69 10.47
C PRO A 58 13.07 -16.93 11.54
N GLY A 59 12.40 -15.83 11.18
CA GLY A 59 11.54 -15.07 12.10
C GLY A 59 10.31 -15.84 12.54
N LEU A 60 9.66 -16.54 11.62
CA LEU A 60 8.45 -17.34 11.87
C LEU A 60 8.74 -18.48 12.84
N MET A 61 9.84 -19.21 12.62
CA MET A 61 10.29 -20.24 13.57
C MET A 61 10.45 -19.65 14.97
N GLY A 62 11.16 -18.51 15.06
CA GLY A 62 11.42 -17.81 16.33
C GLY A 62 10.20 -17.10 16.95
N SER A 63 9.09 -16.97 16.24
CA SER A 63 7.94 -16.17 16.69
C SER A 63 6.99 -16.89 17.65
N GLY A 64 7.16 -18.20 17.83
CA GLY A 64 6.31 -19.03 18.67
C GLY A 64 6.31 -18.60 20.15
N VAL A 65 5.15 -18.22 20.67
CA VAL A 65 4.95 -17.86 22.09
C VAL A 65 4.12 -18.89 22.87
N ALA A 66 3.85 -20.05 22.27
CA ALA A 66 3.21 -21.15 22.96
C ALA A 66 4.06 -21.61 24.16
N GLY A 67 3.47 -21.66 25.35
CA GLY A 67 4.18 -22.01 26.59
C GLY A 67 5.10 -20.91 27.13
N TRP A 68 5.10 -19.72 26.54
CA TRP A 68 5.91 -18.60 27.03
C TRP A 68 5.41 -18.13 28.42
N PRO A 69 6.26 -18.03 29.45
CA PRO A 69 5.84 -17.64 30.79
C PRO A 69 5.11 -16.29 30.81
N GLY A 70 3.93 -16.23 31.43
CA GLY A 70 3.13 -14.99 31.50
C GLY A 70 2.19 -14.78 30.31
N ILE A 71 2.26 -15.62 29.28
CA ILE A 71 1.31 -15.65 28.18
C ILE A 71 0.36 -16.82 28.39
N ASP A 72 -0.93 -16.52 28.46
CA ASP A 72 -2.00 -17.53 28.36
C ASP A 72 -2.34 -17.65 26.88
N PHE A 73 -1.93 -18.73 26.22
CA PHE A 73 -1.90 -18.84 24.77
C PHE A 73 -2.98 -19.78 24.24
N ASP A 74 -3.88 -19.26 23.38
CA ASP A 74 -4.90 -20.04 22.68
C ASP A 74 -4.68 -19.98 21.17
N LEU A 75 -4.09 -21.05 20.62
CA LEU A 75 -3.78 -21.21 19.19
C LEU A 75 -4.98 -20.94 18.28
N THR A 76 -6.20 -21.22 18.71
CA THR A 76 -7.41 -21.07 17.88
C THR A 76 -7.85 -19.60 17.73
N ARG A 77 -7.23 -18.69 18.47
CA ARG A 77 -7.59 -17.26 18.54
C ARG A 77 -6.45 -16.33 18.17
N ILE A 78 -5.38 -16.87 17.60
CA ILE A 78 -4.20 -16.12 17.19
C ILE A 78 -4.37 -15.58 15.78
N LEU A 79 -4.11 -14.29 15.65
CA LEU A 79 -3.95 -13.61 14.38
C LEU A 79 -2.58 -12.95 14.34
N HIS A 80 -1.91 -13.05 13.20
CA HIS A 80 -0.76 -12.20 12.92
C HIS A 80 -1.28 -10.81 12.55
N GLY A 81 -1.18 -9.85 13.49
CA GLY A 81 -1.76 -8.52 13.33
C GLY A 81 -0.81 -7.51 12.69
N GLU A 82 0.46 -7.55 13.04
CA GLU A 82 1.47 -6.59 12.57
C GLU A 82 2.82 -7.25 12.38
N GLN A 83 3.60 -6.74 11.41
CA GLN A 83 4.97 -7.16 11.20
C GLN A 83 5.86 -5.93 11.00
N TYR A 84 7.01 -5.93 11.67
CA TYR A 84 8.14 -5.05 11.37
C TYR A 84 9.35 -5.89 11.00
N ILE A 85 10.13 -5.39 10.05
CA ILE A 85 11.40 -5.96 9.61
C ILE A 85 12.39 -4.82 9.47
N GLU A 86 13.60 -5.00 9.99
CA GLU A 86 14.76 -4.14 9.80
C GLU A 86 15.94 -4.98 9.34
N ILE A 87 16.64 -4.50 8.31
CA ILE A 87 17.75 -5.17 7.65
C ILE A 87 19.01 -4.34 7.94
N PHE A 88 19.92 -4.91 8.71
CA PHE A 88 21.22 -4.29 9.01
C PHE A 88 22.26 -4.62 7.95
N LYS A 89 22.15 -5.82 7.36
CA LYS A 89 23.06 -6.35 6.33
C LYS A 89 22.27 -7.18 5.31
N PRO A 90 22.66 -7.18 4.03
CA PRO A 90 22.13 -8.13 3.06
C PRO A 90 22.25 -9.57 3.57
N LEU A 91 21.23 -10.38 3.30
CA LEU A 91 21.28 -11.80 3.60
C LEU A 91 22.29 -12.49 2.67
N PRO A 92 23.18 -13.35 3.19
CA PRO A 92 24.00 -14.22 2.36
C PRO A 92 23.14 -15.11 1.46
N THR A 93 23.68 -15.64 0.37
CA THR A 93 22.98 -16.56 -0.54
C THR A 93 22.74 -17.95 0.04
N ASP A 94 23.52 -18.31 1.04
CA ASP A 94 23.39 -19.47 1.90
C ASP A 94 23.95 -19.12 3.27
N ALA A 95 23.28 -19.55 4.34
CA ALA A 95 23.79 -19.35 5.68
C ALA A 95 23.13 -20.30 6.68
N LYS A 96 23.88 -20.57 7.74
CA LYS A 96 23.31 -20.96 9.02
C LYS A 96 23.10 -19.70 9.85
N LEU A 97 21.88 -19.52 10.33
CA LEU A 97 21.43 -18.38 11.09
C LEU A 97 21.13 -18.78 12.52
N ARG A 98 21.30 -17.84 13.43
CA ARG A 98 20.95 -17.94 14.84
C ARG A 98 20.00 -16.80 15.19
N SER A 99 18.82 -17.12 15.70
CA SER A 99 17.77 -16.18 16.07
C SER A 99 17.58 -16.14 17.58
N GLU A 100 17.66 -14.95 18.15
CA GLU A 100 17.35 -14.69 19.56
C GLU A 100 15.99 -14.01 19.65
N ARG A 101 15.07 -14.60 20.43
CA ARG A 101 13.69 -14.11 20.57
C ARG A 101 13.41 -13.57 21.97
N GLN A 102 12.60 -12.53 22.05
CA GLN A 102 12.16 -11.94 23.32
C GLN A 102 10.75 -11.36 23.18
N VAL A 103 9.86 -11.68 24.12
CA VAL A 103 8.60 -10.93 24.28
C VAL A 103 8.93 -9.59 24.94
N ILE A 104 8.70 -8.50 24.20
CA ILE A 104 9.06 -7.15 24.64
C ILE A 104 7.91 -6.44 25.34
N ASP A 105 6.66 -6.75 24.97
CA ASP A 105 5.50 -6.22 25.67
C ASP A 105 4.22 -7.02 25.40
N ILE A 106 3.21 -6.84 26.25
CA ILE A 106 1.87 -7.35 26.03
C ILE A 106 0.87 -6.23 26.31
N LEU A 107 0.16 -5.80 25.26
CA LEU A 107 -0.78 -4.69 25.31
C LEU A 107 -2.21 -5.18 25.47
N ASP A 108 -2.95 -4.52 26.35
CA ASP A 108 -4.37 -4.74 26.53
C ASP A 108 -5.17 -3.89 25.53
N LYS A 109 -5.73 -4.54 24.51
CA LYS A 109 -6.56 -3.89 23.49
C LYS A 109 -8.06 -4.03 23.80
N GLY A 110 -8.41 -4.29 25.06
CA GLY A 110 -9.78 -4.45 25.54
C GLY A 110 -10.35 -5.82 25.24
N LYS A 111 -10.76 -6.07 23.99
CA LYS A 111 -11.32 -7.38 23.57
C LYS A 111 -10.25 -8.40 23.16
N GLY A 112 -8.98 -8.05 23.26
CA GLY A 112 -7.86 -8.92 22.90
C GLY A 112 -6.53 -8.39 23.46
N ALA A 113 -5.50 -9.22 23.36
CA ALA A 113 -4.13 -8.85 23.72
C ALA A 113 -3.27 -8.76 22.46
N LEU A 114 -2.38 -7.77 22.40
CA LEU A 114 -1.33 -7.71 21.37
C LEU A 114 0.02 -8.03 22.04
N ILE A 115 0.60 -9.16 21.67
CA ILE A 115 1.90 -9.63 22.13
C ILE A 115 2.94 -9.13 21.13
N LEU A 116 3.91 -8.36 21.62
CA LEU A 116 5.02 -7.85 20.82
C LEU A 116 6.26 -8.71 21.09
N SER A 117 6.72 -9.43 20.06
CA SER A 117 7.91 -10.28 20.15
C SER A 117 8.98 -9.79 19.18
N ASN A 118 10.18 -9.50 19.69
CA ASN A 118 11.32 -9.20 18.85
C ASN A 118 12.10 -10.49 18.58
N ILE A 119 12.53 -10.68 17.33
CA ILE A 119 13.49 -11.69 16.92
C ILE A 119 14.67 -10.99 16.26
N THR A 120 15.86 -11.14 16.83
CA THR A 120 17.11 -10.65 16.23
C THR A 120 17.85 -11.83 15.62
N THR A 121 18.18 -11.73 14.33
CA THR A 121 18.82 -12.81 13.59
C THR A 121 20.27 -12.45 13.24
N PHE A 122 21.16 -13.41 13.49
CA PHE A 122 22.60 -13.30 13.28
C PHE A 122 23.06 -14.39 12.30
N ASN A 123 24.14 -14.12 11.57
CA ASN A 123 24.91 -15.18 10.92
C ASN A 123 25.62 -16.02 12.01
N ASP A 124 25.36 -17.32 12.05
CA ASP A 124 25.84 -18.20 13.11
C ASP A 124 27.38 -18.36 13.07
N ARG A 125 27.99 -18.26 11.88
CA ARG A 125 29.42 -18.52 11.71
C ARG A 125 30.29 -17.36 12.18
N ASN A 126 29.88 -16.11 11.91
CA ASN A 126 30.70 -14.92 12.19
C ASN A 126 30.08 -13.95 13.21
N GLY A 127 28.85 -14.21 13.67
CA GLY A 127 28.15 -13.38 14.65
C GLY A 127 27.59 -12.07 14.10
N GLU A 128 27.62 -11.84 12.78
CA GLU A 128 27.11 -10.60 12.19
C GLU A 128 25.59 -10.49 12.39
N LYS A 129 25.13 -9.35 12.93
CA LYS A 129 23.71 -9.06 13.09
C LYS A 129 23.11 -8.71 11.73
N LEU A 130 22.19 -9.55 11.24
CA LEU A 130 21.61 -9.41 9.90
C LEU A 130 20.30 -8.64 9.93
N SER A 131 19.41 -8.98 10.86
CA SER A 131 18.08 -8.37 10.92
C SER A 131 17.47 -8.31 12.32
N LEU A 132 16.47 -7.45 12.47
CA LEU A 132 15.55 -7.41 13.59
C LEU A 132 14.12 -7.50 13.04
N GLN A 133 13.30 -8.32 13.65
CA GLN A 133 11.87 -8.41 13.35
C GLN A 133 11.07 -8.17 14.62
N GLN A 134 9.93 -7.50 14.49
CA GLN A 134 8.94 -7.44 15.56
C GLN A 134 7.62 -8.00 15.05
N PHE A 135 7.19 -9.11 15.65
CA PHE A 135 5.92 -9.75 15.41
C PHE A 135 4.88 -9.18 16.38
N GLY A 136 3.75 -8.72 15.84
CA GLY A 136 2.58 -8.33 16.60
C GLY A 136 1.52 -9.41 16.53
N THR A 137 1.51 -10.30 17.52
CA THR A 137 0.56 -11.41 17.61
C THR A 137 -0.67 -10.97 18.39
N PHE A 138 -1.82 -10.94 17.73
CA PHE A 138 -3.10 -10.55 18.36
C PHE A 138 -3.87 -11.79 18.80
N GLN A 139 -4.14 -11.91 20.10
CA GLN A 139 -4.96 -12.98 20.66
C GLN A 139 -6.36 -12.45 21.01
N VAL A 140 -7.36 -12.91 20.27
CA VAL A 140 -8.76 -12.51 20.45
C VAL A 140 -9.29 -13.03 21.78
N GLY A 141 -10.02 -12.18 22.51
CA GLY A 141 -10.66 -12.52 23.79
C GLY A 141 -9.75 -12.48 25.02
N SER A 142 -8.45 -12.22 24.85
CA SER A 142 -7.46 -12.22 25.95
C SER A 142 -7.09 -10.83 26.47
N GLY A 143 -7.93 -9.83 26.22
CA GLY A 143 -7.80 -8.49 26.81
C GLY A 143 -8.50 -8.38 28.16
N GLY A 144 -8.59 -7.15 28.69
CA GLY A 144 -9.26 -6.87 29.97
C GLY A 144 -8.45 -7.25 31.21
N PHE A 145 -7.14 -7.45 31.05
CA PHE A 145 -6.22 -7.77 32.15
C PHE A 145 -5.60 -6.52 32.81
N GLY A 146 -5.99 -5.32 32.37
CA GLY A 146 -5.55 -4.05 32.97
C GLY A 146 -4.15 -3.61 32.53
N GLY A 147 -3.66 -4.13 31.41
CA GLY A 147 -2.36 -3.75 30.85
C GLY A 147 -2.37 -2.40 30.12
N ASN A 148 -1.17 -1.95 29.73
CA ASN A 148 -1.03 -0.74 28.91
C ASN A 148 -1.68 -0.94 27.53
N ARG A 149 -2.25 0.15 26.97
CA ARG A 149 -2.88 0.13 25.63
C ARG A 149 -1.88 0.39 24.49
N SER A 150 -0.71 0.94 24.82
CA SER A 150 0.37 1.30 23.89
C SER A 150 1.71 0.92 24.49
N SER A 151 2.69 0.62 23.64
CA SER A 151 4.07 0.36 24.06
C SER A 151 5.02 1.39 23.45
N PRO A 152 6.00 1.93 24.19
CA PRO A 152 7.12 2.65 23.59
C PRO A 152 8.02 1.73 22.75
N HIS A 153 7.88 0.41 22.88
CA HIS A 153 8.64 -0.59 22.13
C HIS A 153 7.96 -1.02 20.83
N GLU A 154 6.72 -0.59 20.58
CA GLU A 154 6.01 -0.88 19.34
C GLU A 154 6.58 -0.03 18.20
N PHE A 155 7.04 -0.66 17.13
CA PHE A 155 7.37 0.08 15.91
C PHE A 155 6.08 0.63 15.30
N ALA A 156 5.91 1.94 15.36
CA ALA A 156 4.66 2.59 15.00
C ALA A 156 4.33 2.44 13.50
N PRO A 157 3.08 2.11 13.14
CA PRO A 157 2.60 2.19 11.77
C PRO A 157 2.50 3.67 11.31
N ALA A 158 2.40 3.91 10.00
CA ALA A 158 2.29 5.26 9.43
C ALA A 158 0.88 5.53 8.93
N ALA A 159 0.32 6.71 9.19
CA ALA A 159 -0.97 7.10 8.63
C ALA A 159 -0.87 7.25 7.10
N ILE A 160 -1.91 6.84 6.38
CA ILE A 160 -1.98 6.98 4.92
C ILE A 160 -2.21 8.45 4.55
N PRO A 161 -1.36 9.05 3.69
CA PRO A 161 -1.54 10.42 3.23
C PRO A 161 -2.90 10.65 2.58
N GLN A 162 -3.53 11.79 2.85
CA GLN A 162 -4.84 12.17 2.29
C GLN A 162 -4.68 12.85 0.91
N ARG A 163 -3.96 12.18 0.01
CA ARG A 163 -3.66 12.59 -1.37
C ARG A 163 -3.60 11.36 -2.28
N ASN A 164 -3.64 11.55 -3.59
CA ASN A 164 -3.46 10.44 -4.53
C ASN A 164 -2.11 9.74 -4.33
N PRO A 165 -2.02 8.41 -4.52
CA PRO A 165 -0.76 7.68 -4.51
C PRO A 165 0.19 8.20 -5.58
N ASP A 166 1.49 8.27 -5.26
CA ASP A 166 2.54 8.62 -6.22
C ASP A 166 2.76 7.50 -7.24
N LYS A 167 2.59 6.24 -6.78
CA LYS A 167 2.69 5.03 -7.59
C LYS A 167 1.63 4.03 -7.17
N VAL A 168 1.11 3.29 -8.14
CA VAL A 168 0.24 2.13 -7.92
C VAL A 168 0.78 0.98 -8.77
N ILE A 169 1.03 -0.17 -8.14
CA ILE A 169 1.39 -1.41 -8.85
C ILE A 169 0.32 -2.46 -8.55
N GLU A 170 -0.10 -3.14 -9.60
CA GLU A 170 -1.05 -4.24 -9.52
C GLU A 170 -0.38 -5.55 -9.91
N GLN A 171 -0.56 -6.58 -9.10
CA GLN A 171 -0.09 -7.91 -9.42
C GLN A 171 -1.13 -8.96 -9.01
N LYS A 172 -1.52 -9.78 -9.99
CA LYS A 172 -2.42 -10.92 -9.75
C LYS A 172 -1.65 -12.06 -9.11
N THR A 173 -2.13 -12.53 -7.96
CA THR A 173 -1.62 -13.76 -7.33
C THR A 173 -2.10 -14.98 -8.12
N THR A 174 -1.36 -16.09 -8.06
CA THR A 174 -1.84 -17.34 -8.63
C THR A 174 -2.86 -18.00 -7.70
N ILE A 175 -3.66 -18.93 -8.22
CA ILE A 175 -4.55 -19.76 -7.39
C ILE A 175 -3.73 -20.66 -6.43
N ASP A 176 -2.51 -21.01 -6.81
CA ASP A 176 -1.58 -21.83 -6.01
C ASP A 176 -0.60 -20.99 -5.18
N GLN A 177 -0.82 -19.67 -5.04
CA GLN A 177 0.15 -18.76 -4.42
C GLN A 177 0.48 -19.16 -2.99
N ALA A 178 -0.53 -19.55 -2.21
CA ALA A 178 -0.35 -20.02 -0.84
C ALA A 178 0.40 -21.36 -0.77
N ALA A 179 0.14 -22.26 -1.73
CA ALA A 179 0.81 -23.56 -1.84
C ALA A 179 2.31 -23.41 -2.16
N LEU A 180 2.67 -22.40 -2.96
CA LEU A 180 4.07 -22.09 -3.25
C LEU A 180 4.74 -21.35 -2.08
N TYR A 181 4.08 -20.31 -1.56
CA TYR A 181 4.65 -19.48 -0.50
C TYR A 181 4.95 -20.28 0.78
N ARG A 182 4.08 -21.22 1.18
CA ARG A 182 4.34 -22.09 2.34
C ARG A 182 5.63 -22.90 2.20
N MET A 183 6.01 -23.28 0.98
CA MET A 183 7.23 -24.03 0.72
C MET A 183 8.48 -23.16 0.77
N GLY A 184 8.39 -21.92 0.27
CA GLY A 184 9.52 -20.98 0.29
C GLY A 184 9.75 -20.33 1.65
N SER A 185 8.69 -20.07 2.41
CA SER A 185 8.77 -19.40 3.72
C SER A 185 8.88 -20.34 4.92
N GLY A 186 8.45 -21.60 4.78
CA GLY A 186 8.31 -22.53 5.90
C GLY A 186 7.04 -22.36 6.74
N ASP A 187 6.13 -21.43 6.39
CA ASP A 187 4.83 -21.32 7.08
C ASP A 187 3.86 -22.40 6.60
N LEU A 188 3.92 -23.55 7.28
CA LEU A 188 3.14 -24.74 6.94
C LEU A 188 1.72 -24.77 7.54
N ASN A 189 1.23 -23.65 8.11
CA ASN A 189 -0.09 -23.60 8.75
C ASN A 189 -1.22 -24.08 7.80
N PRO A 190 -2.03 -25.08 8.20
CA PRO A 190 -3.07 -25.66 7.35
C PRO A 190 -4.16 -24.65 6.95
N LEU A 191 -4.33 -23.53 7.67
CA LEU A 191 -5.23 -22.43 7.31
C LEU A 191 -5.08 -21.96 5.85
N HIS A 192 -3.87 -22.09 5.30
CA HIS A 192 -3.53 -21.57 3.98
C HIS A 192 -3.65 -22.61 2.85
N ILE A 193 -4.06 -23.85 3.14
CA ILE A 193 -4.14 -24.91 2.12
C ILE A 193 -5.28 -25.91 2.32
N ASP A 194 -5.69 -26.19 3.57
CA ASP A 194 -6.74 -27.16 3.89
C ASP A 194 -8.10 -26.44 4.03
N PRO A 195 -9.07 -26.71 3.13
CA PRO A 195 -10.40 -26.11 3.20
C PRO A 195 -11.17 -26.41 4.51
N MET A 196 -10.98 -27.60 5.09
CA MET A 196 -11.65 -27.97 6.34
C MET A 196 -11.10 -27.17 7.50
N PHE A 197 -9.77 -27.03 7.59
CA PHE A 197 -9.14 -26.23 8.63
C PHE A 197 -9.48 -24.74 8.51
N ALA A 198 -9.50 -24.20 7.28
CA ALA A 198 -9.91 -22.82 7.04
C ALA A 198 -11.36 -22.56 7.49
N LYS A 199 -12.27 -23.49 7.18
CA LYS A 199 -13.68 -23.44 7.62
C LYS A 199 -13.84 -23.50 9.13
N MET A 200 -13.11 -24.39 9.80
CA MET A 200 -13.09 -24.46 11.26
C MET A 200 -12.54 -23.18 11.90
N SER A 201 -11.62 -22.51 11.22
CA SER A 201 -11.01 -21.23 11.65
C SER A 201 -11.86 -20.01 11.29
N GLY A 202 -13.08 -20.20 10.76
CA GLY A 202 -14.03 -19.11 10.45
C GLY A 202 -13.89 -18.48 9.07
N PHE A 203 -13.07 -19.06 8.17
CA PHE A 203 -12.94 -18.61 6.78
C PHE A 203 -13.78 -19.47 5.83
N LYS A 204 -14.20 -18.92 4.69
CA LYS A 204 -14.98 -19.70 3.70
C LYS A 204 -14.13 -20.70 2.94
N GLU A 205 -12.86 -20.37 2.75
CA GLU A 205 -11.86 -21.11 1.98
C GLU A 205 -10.45 -20.71 2.48
N PRO A 206 -9.39 -21.45 2.11
CA PRO A 206 -8.02 -21.09 2.50
C PRO A 206 -7.63 -19.69 2.04
N ILE A 207 -6.99 -18.94 2.94
CA ILE A 207 -6.55 -17.57 2.69
C ILE A 207 -5.06 -17.54 2.38
N LEU A 208 -4.61 -16.54 1.63
CA LEU A 208 -3.18 -16.29 1.42
C LEU A 208 -2.53 -15.79 2.72
N HIS A 209 -1.27 -16.17 2.95
CA HIS A 209 -0.50 -15.70 4.09
C HIS A 209 -0.37 -14.16 4.08
N GLY A 210 -0.56 -13.52 5.23
CA GLY A 210 -0.33 -12.08 5.37
C GLY A 210 1.10 -11.70 5.00
N LEU A 211 2.08 -12.52 5.42
CA LEU A 211 3.50 -12.33 5.08
C LEU A 211 3.80 -12.50 3.59
N CYS A 212 3.03 -13.32 2.86
CA CYS A 212 3.11 -13.36 1.40
C CYS A 212 2.68 -12.02 0.80
N THR A 213 1.55 -11.48 1.25
CA THR A 213 1.05 -10.16 0.82
C THR A 213 2.04 -9.03 1.17
N LEU A 214 2.72 -9.12 2.32
CA LEU A 214 3.83 -8.23 2.69
C LEU A 214 4.97 -8.35 1.67
N GLY A 215 5.37 -9.57 1.31
CA GLY A 215 6.41 -9.83 0.32
C GLY A 215 6.11 -9.19 -1.03
N PHE A 216 4.89 -9.39 -1.57
CA PHE A 216 4.42 -8.73 -2.79
C PHE A 216 4.49 -7.20 -2.68
N SER A 217 3.90 -6.65 -1.61
CA SER A 217 3.82 -5.20 -1.43
C SER A 217 5.21 -4.56 -1.29
N THR A 218 6.14 -5.25 -0.61
CA THR A 218 7.51 -4.78 -0.46
C THR A 218 8.28 -4.87 -1.77
N ARG A 219 8.07 -5.92 -2.58
CA ARG A 219 8.59 -6.00 -3.95
C ARG A 219 8.10 -4.84 -4.80
N HIS A 220 6.81 -4.50 -4.74
CA HIS A 220 6.28 -3.35 -5.47
C HIS A 220 6.94 -2.03 -5.05
N VAL A 221 7.21 -1.83 -3.75
CA VAL A 221 7.94 -0.63 -3.27
C VAL A 221 9.36 -0.60 -3.82
N VAL A 222 10.08 -1.73 -3.78
CA VAL A 222 11.44 -1.84 -4.32
C VAL A 222 11.48 -1.63 -5.84
N GLU A 223 10.53 -2.20 -6.58
CA GLU A 223 10.35 -1.99 -8.02
C GLU A 223 10.12 -0.51 -8.33
N ALA A 224 9.23 0.16 -7.57
CA ALA A 224 8.82 1.53 -7.84
C ALA A 224 9.83 2.61 -7.41
N PHE A 225 10.59 2.37 -6.33
CA PHE A 225 11.39 3.41 -5.66
C PHE A 225 12.86 3.04 -5.43
N ALA A 226 13.30 1.85 -5.82
CA ALA A 226 14.67 1.38 -5.61
C ALA A 226 15.35 0.83 -6.88
N ASP A 227 14.80 1.05 -8.08
CA ASP A 227 15.30 0.47 -9.33
C ASP A 227 15.36 -1.06 -9.29
N ASN A 228 14.37 -1.64 -8.63
CA ASN A 228 14.30 -3.06 -8.30
C ASN A 228 15.53 -3.59 -7.52
N ASP A 229 16.31 -2.74 -6.84
CA ASP A 229 17.45 -3.13 -5.99
C ASP A 229 17.04 -3.25 -4.53
N ALA A 230 16.77 -4.48 -4.09
CA ALA A 230 16.33 -4.73 -2.73
C ALA A 230 17.45 -4.54 -1.68
N ASN A 231 18.73 -4.41 -2.07
CA ASN A 231 19.78 -4.04 -1.12
C ASN A 231 19.62 -2.63 -0.57
N LYS A 232 18.77 -1.79 -1.19
CA LYS A 232 18.38 -0.48 -0.66
C LYS A 232 17.32 -0.59 0.44
N LEU A 233 16.63 -1.71 0.63
CA LEU A 233 15.64 -1.86 1.69
C LEU A 233 16.31 -1.91 3.07
N ARG A 234 15.88 -1.02 3.98
CA ARG A 234 16.38 -0.95 5.36
C ARG A 234 15.35 -1.38 6.38
N ALA A 235 14.10 -1.00 6.19
CA ALA A 235 13.04 -1.43 7.09
C ALA A 235 11.68 -1.44 6.39
N VAL A 236 10.75 -2.26 6.89
CA VAL A 236 9.34 -2.26 6.51
C VAL A 236 8.47 -2.55 7.73
N LYS A 237 7.38 -1.79 7.88
CA LYS A 237 6.33 -1.99 8.89
C LYS A 237 5.00 -2.15 8.17
N VAL A 238 4.20 -3.13 8.59
CA VAL A 238 2.82 -3.32 8.12
C VAL A 238 1.86 -3.63 9.26
N ARG A 239 0.57 -3.35 9.03
CA ARG A 239 -0.55 -3.92 9.78
C ARG A 239 -1.45 -4.70 8.83
N PHE A 240 -1.75 -5.95 9.16
CA PHE A 240 -2.68 -6.79 8.41
C PHE A 240 -4.11 -6.43 8.81
N SER A 241 -4.98 -6.15 7.84
CA SER A 241 -6.34 -5.64 8.09
C SER A 241 -7.45 -6.55 7.57
N SER A 242 -7.19 -7.36 6.54
CA SER A 242 -8.19 -8.25 5.94
C SER A 242 -7.51 -9.39 5.17
N PRO A 243 -8.17 -10.56 5.04
CA PRO A 243 -7.62 -11.68 4.31
C PRO A 243 -7.58 -11.41 2.80
N VAL A 244 -6.64 -12.07 2.12
CA VAL A 244 -6.55 -12.17 0.66
C VAL A 244 -6.87 -13.62 0.28
N LEU A 245 -7.62 -13.83 -0.81
CA LEU A 245 -7.79 -15.16 -1.39
C LEU A 245 -6.75 -15.38 -2.51
N PRO A 246 -6.07 -16.54 -2.56
CA PRO A 246 -5.21 -16.87 -3.70
C PRO A 246 -5.97 -16.74 -5.03
N GLY A 247 -5.34 -16.13 -6.04
CA GLY A 247 -5.95 -15.80 -7.33
C GLY A 247 -6.46 -14.36 -7.45
N GLN A 248 -6.61 -13.63 -6.34
CA GLN A 248 -6.98 -12.21 -6.33
C GLN A 248 -5.82 -11.29 -6.74
N THR A 249 -6.16 -10.07 -7.15
CA THR A 249 -5.22 -9.04 -7.57
C THR A 249 -4.88 -8.10 -6.43
N LEU A 250 -3.61 -8.07 -6.06
CA LEU A 250 -3.08 -7.11 -5.10
C LEU A 250 -2.83 -5.79 -5.83
N GLN A 251 -3.35 -4.69 -5.28
CA GLN A 251 -3.08 -3.32 -5.72
C GLN A 251 -2.36 -2.60 -4.58
N THR A 252 -1.07 -2.30 -4.77
CA THR A 252 -0.25 -1.59 -3.78
C THR A 252 -0.18 -0.12 -4.16
N GLU A 253 -0.75 0.73 -3.32
CA GLU A 253 -0.74 2.18 -3.43
C GLU A 253 0.39 2.74 -2.56
N MET A 254 1.21 3.62 -3.13
CA MET A 254 2.45 4.07 -2.51
C MET A 254 2.61 5.59 -2.56
N TRP A 255 3.10 6.17 -1.47
CA TRP A 255 3.36 7.59 -1.29
C TRP A 255 4.78 7.78 -0.76
N ARG A 256 5.61 8.56 -1.45
CA ARG A 256 6.93 8.93 -0.95
C ARG A 256 6.80 10.11 0.02
N GLU A 257 7.27 9.91 1.25
CA GLU A 257 7.28 10.90 2.32
C GLU A 257 8.70 10.94 2.92
N GLY A 258 9.54 11.84 2.41
CA GLY A 258 10.95 11.95 2.82
C GLY A 258 11.76 10.69 2.47
N ASP A 259 12.39 10.10 3.49
CA ASP A 259 13.20 8.86 3.42
C ASP A 259 12.35 7.57 3.45
N ARG A 260 11.02 7.69 3.46
CA ARG A 260 10.09 6.57 3.53
C ARG A 260 9.12 6.55 2.36
N VAL A 261 8.70 5.35 2.02
CA VAL A 261 7.53 5.09 1.18
C VAL A 261 6.42 4.58 2.10
N ILE A 262 5.41 5.40 2.34
CA ILE A 262 4.16 4.95 2.99
C ILE A 262 3.37 4.17 1.94
N PHE A 263 2.73 3.07 2.34
CA PHE A 263 1.92 2.29 1.41
C PHE A 263 0.72 1.63 2.07
N GLN A 264 -0.24 1.23 1.24
CA GLN A 264 -1.29 0.28 1.59
C GLN A 264 -1.50 -0.69 0.44
N THR A 265 -2.05 -1.86 0.73
CA THR A 265 -2.39 -2.84 -0.30
C THR A 265 -3.86 -3.19 -0.20
N LYS A 266 -4.53 -3.22 -1.35
CA LYS A 266 -5.92 -3.59 -1.53
C LYS A 266 -6.05 -4.85 -2.37
N VAL A 267 -7.18 -5.53 -2.22
CA VAL A 267 -7.67 -6.49 -3.21
C VAL A 267 -8.47 -5.71 -4.26
N LYS A 268 -7.95 -5.64 -5.49
CA LYS A 268 -8.53 -4.84 -6.58
C LYS A 268 -10.00 -5.18 -6.83
N GLU A 269 -10.34 -6.46 -6.79
CA GLU A 269 -11.67 -6.97 -7.07
C GLU A 269 -12.73 -6.51 -6.04
N THR A 270 -12.31 -6.19 -4.82
CA THR A 270 -13.25 -5.86 -3.72
C THR A 270 -13.04 -4.45 -3.14
N GLY A 271 -11.93 -3.79 -3.47
CA GLY A 271 -11.50 -2.54 -2.87
C GLY A 271 -11.08 -2.64 -1.39
N LYS A 272 -11.11 -3.83 -0.79
CA LYS A 272 -10.77 -4.03 0.63
C LYS A 272 -9.27 -3.84 0.85
N VAL A 273 -8.92 -3.04 1.86
CA VAL A 273 -7.54 -2.88 2.34
C VAL A 273 -7.14 -4.13 3.12
N VAL A 274 -6.03 -4.76 2.72
CA VAL A 274 -5.47 -5.99 3.33
C VAL A 274 -4.16 -5.74 4.07
N ILE A 275 -3.39 -4.74 3.63
CA ILE A 275 -2.29 -4.15 4.41
C ILE A 275 -2.59 -2.67 4.57
N ALA A 276 -2.67 -2.22 5.83
CA ALA A 276 -2.96 -0.85 6.21
C ALA A 276 -1.77 -0.22 6.95
N ASN A 277 -1.71 1.12 6.87
CA ASN A 277 -0.79 1.96 7.64
C ASN A 277 0.68 1.52 7.56
N ALA A 278 1.12 1.08 6.39
CA ALA A 278 2.43 0.50 6.19
C ALA A 278 3.44 1.53 5.71
N TRP A 279 4.71 1.28 5.97
CA TRP A 279 5.80 2.08 5.42
C TRP A 279 7.04 1.22 5.20
N ALA A 280 7.87 1.62 4.23
CA ALA A 280 9.20 1.07 4.01
C ALA A 280 10.22 2.20 3.97
N LYS A 281 11.42 1.94 4.50
CA LYS A 281 12.58 2.83 4.43
C LYS A 281 13.57 2.26 3.44
N LEU A 282 14.00 3.09 2.49
CA LEU A 282 14.97 2.73 1.46
C LEU A 282 16.19 3.67 1.55
N ASP A 283 17.38 3.14 1.35
CA ASP A 283 18.60 3.93 1.15
C ASP A 283 18.54 4.70 -0.17
N GLY A 284 19.14 5.88 -0.19
CA GLY A 284 19.17 6.74 -1.37
C GLY A 284 17.85 7.47 -1.65
N LEU A 285 16.85 7.37 -0.76
CA LEU A 285 15.68 8.25 -0.79
C LEU A 285 15.93 9.64 -0.20
N ASP A 286 17.17 9.93 0.21
CA ASP A 286 17.59 11.23 0.73
C ASP A 286 17.58 12.28 -0.39
N GLY A 287 16.57 13.14 -0.34
CA GLY A 287 16.31 14.18 -1.31
C GLY A 287 14.88 14.65 -1.11
N LYS A 288 14.61 15.94 -1.35
CA LYS A 288 13.25 16.49 -1.31
C LYS A 288 12.29 15.48 -1.96
N ALA A 289 11.17 15.16 -1.28
CA ALA A 289 10.01 14.55 -1.92
C ALA A 289 9.84 15.21 -3.30
N PRO A 290 9.54 14.44 -4.37
CA PRO A 290 9.57 14.97 -5.74
C PRO A 290 8.96 16.35 -5.73
N SER A 291 9.79 17.34 -6.07
CA SER A 291 9.40 18.73 -6.01
C SER A 291 8.25 18.92 -6.98
N THR A 292 7.03 18.79 -6.48
CA THR A 292 5.95 19.60 -6.99
C THR A 292 6.45 21.02 -6.81
N ASN A 293 6.67 21.71 -7.93
CA ASN A 293 6.99 23.13 -7.92
C ASN A 293 5.96 23.80 -7.01
N GLN A 294 6.39 24.15 -5.80
CA GLN A 294 5.59 24.89 -4.86
C GLN A 294 5.33 26.25 -5.49
N SER A 295 4.12 26.44 -5.99
CA SER A 295 3.49 27.75 -5.83
C SER A 295 2.58 27.62 -4.62
N ASN A 296 2.91 28.41 -3.59
CA ASN A 296 2.17 28.51 -2.34
C ASN A 296 0.67 28.68 -2.57
N SER A 297 -0.15 27.72 -2.16
CA SER A 297 -1.41 28.03 -1.49
C SER A 297 -1.91 26.83 -0.68
N SER A 298 -2.39 27.16 0.51
CA SER A 298 -2.91 26.29 1.55
C SER A 298 -4.10 25.43 1.12
N GLY A 299 -3.95 24.11 1.27
CA GLY A 299 -4.94 23.17 1.82
C GLY A 299 -6.39 23.20 1.30
N MET A 300 -6.70 22.26 0.40
CA MET A 300 -7.88 21.38 0.35
C MET A 300 -7.77 20.50 -0.91
N THR A 301 -7.80 19.17 -0.78
CA THR A 301 -7.75 18.25 -1.92
C THR A 301 -9.04 18.35 -2.74
N LEU A 302 -8.93 18.65 -4.05
CA LEU A 302 -10.07 18.79 -4.97
C LEU A 302 -10.76 17.43 -5.19
N LYS A 303 -12.04 17.33 -4.85
CA LYS A 303 -12.91 16.17 -5.12
C LYS A 303 -13.10 15.96 -6.62
N SER A 304 -13.07 17.03 -7.40
CA SER A 304 -13.27 16.98 -8.85
C SER A 304 -12.02 16.61 -9.67
N ALA A 305 -10.84 16.46 -9.07
CA ALA A 305 -9.59 16.18 -9.80
C ALA A 305 -9.71 14.98 -10.76
N ALA A 306 -10.28 13.87 -10.29
CA ALA A 306 -10.48 12.65 -11.10
C ALA A 306 -11.47 12.85 -12.27
N LEU A 307 -12.36 13.84 -12.21
CA LEU A 307 -13.27 14.15 -13.32
C LEU A 307 -12.51 14.78 -14.49
N PHE A 308 -11.51 15.62 -14.22
CA PHE A 308 -10.69 16.21 -15.27
C PHE A 308 -9.82 15.17 -15.99
N ASP A 309 -9.32 14.18 -15.26
CA ASP A 309 -8.61 13.03 -15.86
C ASP A 309 -9.55 12.20 -16.76
N GLN A 310 -10.80 11.99 -16.34
CA GLN A 310 -11.81 11.31 -17.16
C GLN A 310 -12.15 12.11 -18.42
N ILE A 311 -12.34 13.42 -18.30
CA ILE A 311 -12.57 14.29 -19.46
C ILE A 311 -11.40 14.19 -20.43
N LYS A 312 -10.15 14.21 -19.92
CA LYS A 312 -8.94 14.06 -20.73
C LYS A 312 -8.94 12.74 -21.52
N ALA A 313 -9.30 11.64 -20.85
CA ALA A 313 -9.33 10.31 -21.45
C ALA A 313 -10.40 10.18 -22.55
N GLU A 314 -11.50 10.93 -22.45
CA GLU A 314 -12.60 10.90 -23.43
C GLU A 314 -12.43 11.87 -24.60
N LEU A 315 -11.54 12.85 -24.52
CA LEU A 315 -11.30 13.81 -25.62
C LEU A 315 -11.00 13.13 -26.98
N PRO A 316 -10.16 12.07 -27.05
CA PRO A 316 -9.92 11.34 -28.30
C PRO A 316 -11.18 10.73 -28.95
N ASN A 317 -12.22 10.43 -28.16
CA ASN A 317 -13.50 9.89 -28.64
C ASN A 317 -14.47 10.99 -29.12
N HIS A 318 -14.10 12.26 -28.99
CA HIS A 318 -14.96 13.42 -29.24
C HIS A 318 -14.34 14.46 -30.18
N LYS A 319 -13.47 14.03 -31.09
CA LYS A 319 -12.73 14.90 -32.05
C LYS A 319 -13.61 15.92 -32.80
N GLU A 320 -14.82 15.52 -33.20
CA GLU A 320 -15.76 16.42 -33.89
C GLU A 320 -16.27 17.55 -32.98
N LYS A 321 -16.49 17.27 -31.68
CA LYS A 321 -16.86 18.30 -30.70
C LYS A 321 -15.67 19.21 -30.36
N VAL A 322 -14.45 18.66 -30.27
CA VAL A 322 -13.22 19.45 -30.09
C VAL A 322 -13.09 20.51 -31.21
N LYS A 323 -13.28 20.09 -32.47
CA LYS A 323 -13.26 20.98 -33.65
C LYS A 323 -14.39 22.02 -33.68
N GLN A 324 -15.52 21.77 -33.00
CA GLN A 324 -16.65 22.70 -32.91
C GLN A 324 -16.48 23.74 -31.79
N VAL A 325 -15.80 23.36 -30.70
CA VAL A 325 -15.59 24.23 -29.53
C VAL A 325 -14.43 25.20 -29.78
N LYS A 326 -13.27 24.74 -30.26
CA LYS A 326 -12.12 25.57 -30.69
C LYS A 326 -11.73 26.70 -29.73
N GLY A 327 -11.41 26.35 -28.49
CA GLY A 327 -10.77 27.30 -27.57
C GLY A 327 -10.60 26.76 -26.17
N ILE A 328 -10.25 27.66 -25.26
CA ILE A 328 -9.65 27.32 -23.97
C ILE A 328 -10.58 27.70 -22.83
N ILE A 329 -10.87 26.75 -21.96
CA ILE A 329 -11.78 26.90 -20.84
C ILE A 329 -10.98 26.71 -19.56
N LEU A 330 -10.88 27.76 -18.74
CA LEU A 330 -10.24 27.70 -17.43
C LEU A 330 -11.32 27.51 -16.36
N TYR A 331 -11.20 26.47 -15.55
CA TYR A 331 -11.99 26.25 -14.35
C TYR A 331 -11.22 26.73 -13.13
N GLU A 332 -11.85 27.58 -12.32
CA GLU A 332 -11.41 27.98 -10.99
C GLU A 332 -12.33 27.31 -9.96
N LEU A 333 -11.82 26.27 -9.32
CA LEU A 333 -12.55 25.46 -8.37
C LEU A 333 -12.41 26.07 -6.99
N THR A 334 -13.54 26.23 -6.30
CA THR A 334 -13.59 26.90 -5.00
C THR A 334 -14.07 25.99 -3.89
N ALA A 335 -13.67 26.28 -2.65
CA ALA A 335 -14.30 25.75 -1.44
C ALA A 335 -14.37 26.87 -0.41
N GLY A 336 -15.55 27.07 0.19
CA GLY A 336 -15.78 28.20 1.10
C GLY A 336 -15.52 29.57 0.44
N GLY A 337 -15.72 29.68 -0.88
CA GLY A 337 -15.53 30.92 -1.64
C GLY A 337 -14.08 31.27 -1.99
N LYS A 338 -13.09 30.43 -1.63
CA LYS A 338 -11.68 30.59 -2.03
C LYS A 338 -11.34 29.63 -3.15
N VAL A 339 -10.55 30.08 -4.14
CA VAL A 339 -10.01 29.19 -5.18
C VAL A 339 -9.03 28.22 -4.54
N ILE A 340 -9.32 26.93 -4.64
CA ILE A 340 -8.53 25.82 -4.12
C ILE A 340 -7.89 24.98 -5.24
N GLY A 341 -8.26 25.25 -6.50
CA GLY A 341 -7.73 24.53 -7.65
C GLY A 341 -8.06 25.19 -8.97
N LYS A 342 -7.25 24.89 -10.00
CA LYS A 342 -7.52 25.33 -11.36
C LYS A 342 -7.27 24.19 -12.34
N TYR A 343 -8.13 24.10 -13.36
CA TYR A 343 -7.96 23.16 -14.46
C TYR A 343 -8.26 23.86 -15.77
N THR A 344 -7.49 23.55 -16.80
CA THR A 344 -7.70 24.06 -18.14
C THR A 344 -8.09 22.93 -19.08
N ILE A 345 -9.20 23.11 -19.79
CA ILE A 345 -9.59 22.31 -20.95
C ILE A 345 -9.23 23.12 -22.20
N ASP A 346 -8.20 22.70 -22.91
CA ASP A 346 -7.72 23.32 -24.14
C ASP A 346 -8.24 22.54 -25.35
N LEU A 347 -9.28 23.05 -25.98
CA LEU A 347 -9.86 22.49 -27.21
C LEU A 347 -9.50 23.34 -28.42
N LYS A 348 -8.48 24.21 -28.32
CA LYS A 348 -8.12 25.16 -29.38
C LYS A 348 -7.43 24.46 -30.54
N ASN A 349 -6.56 23.49 -30.24
CA ASN A 349 -5.66 22.85 -31.20
C ASN A 349 -5.68 21.31 -31.07
N GLY A 350 -5.40 20.60 -32.17
CA GLY A 350 -5.23 19.15 -32.18
C GLY A 350 -6.48 18.36 -31.76
N ASP A 351 -6.26 17.26 -31.02
CA ASP A 351 -7.32 16.42 -30.44
C ASP A 351 -7.83 16.95 -29.07
N GLY A 352 -7.36 18.13 -28.64
CA GLY A 352 -7.66 18.73 -27.34
C GLY A 352 -6.81 18.15 -26.19
N ASP A 353 -6.70 18.91 -25.10
CA ASP A 353 -5.99 18.50 -23.89
C ASP A 353 -6.70 19.02 -22.63
N VAL A 354 -6.45 18.36 -21.51
CA VAL A 354 -6.87 18.80 -20.18
C VAL A 354 -5.65 18.77 -19.28
N TYR A 355 -5.41 19.84 -18.55
CA TYR A 355 -4.28 19.92 -17.62
C TYR A 355 -4.63 20.76 -16.40
N GLU A 356 -3.99 20.44 -15.28
CA GLU A 356 -4.08 21.23 -14.05
C GLU A 356 -3.32 22.55 -14.22
N GLY A 357 -3.87 23.62 -13.63
CA GLY A 357 -3.29 24.95 -13.62
C GLY A 357 -3.93 25.95 -14.58
N ASP A 358 -3.36 27.15 -14.59
CA ASP A 358 -3.79 28.25 -15.45
C ASP A 358 -3.63 27.92 -16.93
N ALA A 359 -4.48 28.55 -17.75
CA ALA A 359 -4.44 28.39 -19.19
C ALA A 359 -3.10 28.90 -19.75
N LYS A 360 -2.42 28.07 -20.54
CA LYS A 360 -1.13 28.40 -21.19
C LYS A 360 -1.23 29.56 -22.17
N GLU A 361 -2.43 29.78 -22.71
CA GLU A 361 -2.80 30.95 -23.48
C GLU A 361 -4.06 31.59 -22.89
N LYS A 362 -4.45 32.78 -23.40
CA LYS A 362 -5.63 33.48 -22.91
C LYS A 362 -6.89 32.59 -22.99
N ALA A 363 -7.47 32.30 -21.82
CA ALA A 363 -8.72 31.55 -21.72
C ALA A 363 -9.84 32.27 -22.50
N SER A 364 -10.57 31.51 -23.30
CA SER A 364 -11.77 31.97 -24.01
C SER A 364 -12.93 32.20 -23.05
N VAL A 365 -13.02 31.37 -22.00
CA VAL A 365 -13.93 31.54 -20.88
C VAL A 365 -13.29 31.01 -19.60
N THR A 366 -13.53 31.72 -18.49
CA THR A 366 -13.17 31.28 -17.14
C THR A 366 -14.44 30.95 -16.39
N VAL A 367 -14.52 29.76 -15.81
CA VAL A 367 -15.64 29.25 -15.03
C VAL A 367 -15.22 29.14 -13.57
N THR A 368 -15.88 29.84 -12.67
CA THR A 368 -15.66 29.73 -11.22
C THR A 368 -16.82 28.96 -10.60
N VAL A 369 -16.54 27.88 -9.88
CA VAL A 369 -17.57 26.99 -9.31
C VAL A 369 -17.05 26.32 -8.04
N ASP A 370 -17.93 26.01 -7.09
CA ASP A 370 -17.56 25.21 -5.93
C ASP A 370 -17.23 23.76 -6.35
N ASP A 371 -16.17 23.18 -5.79
CA ASP A 371 -15.67 21.86 -6.15
C ASP A 371 -16.75 20.76 -5.95
N GLU A 372 -17.60 20.86 -4.93
CA GLU A 372 -18.71 19.92 -4.74
C GLU A 372 -19.84 20.12 -5.77
N ASP A 373 -20.15 21.38 -6.09
CA ASP A 373 -21.18 21.69 -7.08
C ASP A 373 -20.71 21.29 -8.49
N PHE A 374 -19.41 21.36 -8.78
CA PHE A 374 -18.85 20.85 -10.03
C PHE A 374 -18.98 19.32 -10.14
N VAL A 375 -18.74 18.58 -9.05
CA VAL A 375 -18.99 17.13 -9.01
C VAL A 375 -20.47 16.81 -9.27
N LYS A 376 -21.40 17.55 -8.64
CA LYS A 376 -22.84 17.38 -8.89
C LYS A 376 -23.24 17.71 -10.32
N ILE A 377 -22.60 18.72 -10.92
CA ILE A 377 -22.81 19.06 -12.34
C ILE A 377 -22.33 17.93 -13.24
N ALA A 378 -21.14 17.38 -13.00
CA ALA A 378 -20.62 16.25 -13.76
C ALA A 378 -21.44 14.97 -13.56
N ALA A 379 -22.02 14.77 -12.38
CA ALA A 379 -22.93 13.67 -12.07
C ALA A 379 -24.35 13.86 -12.64
N GLY A 380 -24.69 15.05 -13.18
CA GLY A 380 -26.03 15.37 -13.65
C GLY A 380 -27.05 15.63 -12.53
N GLU A 381 -26.60 15.68 -11.28
CA GLU A 381 -27.43 15.99 -10.11
C GLU A 381 -27.73 17.48 -9.99
N LEU A 382 -26.90 18.33 -10.60
CA LEU A 382 -27.09 19.78 -10.68
C LEU A 382 -26.99 20.25 -12.13
N GLU A 383 -28.09 20.75 -12.69
CA GLU A 383 -28.10 21.29 -14.04
C GLU A 383 -27.20 22.54 -14.19
N PRO A 384 -26.28 22.59 -15.17
CA PRO A 384 -25.34 23.71 -15.35
C PRO A 384 -26.04 25.08 -15.49
N THR A 385 -27.15 25.14 -16.22
CA THR A 385 -27.91 26.38 -16.42
C THR A 385 -28.51 26.88 -15.10
N LYS A 386 -29.00 25.96 -14.25
CA LYS A 386 -29.53 26.27 -12.92
C LYS A 386 -28.42 26.73 -11.98
N ALA A 387 -27.25 26.07 -12.02
CA ALA A 387 -26.08 26.49 -11.25
C ALA A 387 -25.62 27.91 -11.62
N PHE A 388 -25.67 28.26 -12.92
CA PHE A 388 -25.34 29.60 -13.39
C PHE A 388 -26.35 30.65 -12.91
N MET A 389 -27.66 30.41 -13.11
CA MET A 389 -28.71 31.36 -12.71
C MET A 389 -28.78 31.60 -11.19
N THR A 390 -28.39 30.60 -10.39
CA THR A 390 -28.37 30.70 -8.92
C THR A 390 -27.04 31.21 -8.36
N GLY A 391 -26.06 31.54 -9.23
CA GLY A 391 -24.76 32.08 -8.85
C GLY A 391 -23.76 31.07 -8.29
N LYS A 392 -24.10 29.77 -8.27
CA LYS A 392 -23.22 28.66 -7.87
C LYS A 392 -22.12 28.37 -8.89
N LEU A 393 -22.39 28.66 -10.17
CA LEU A 393 -21.43 28.67 -11.25
C LEU A 393 -21.38 30.08 -11.83
N LYS A 394 -20.18 30.64 -11.96
CA LYS A 394 -19.96 31.94 -12.60
C LYS A 394 -19.10 31.72 -13.84
N ALA A 395 -19.39 32.44 -14.92
CA ALA A 395 -18.62 32.37 -16.15
C ALA A 395 -18.28 33.78 -16.64
N LYS A 396 -17.03 34.00 -17.03
CA LYS A 396 -16.51 35.26 -17.57
C LYS A 396 -15.82 35.00 -18.89
N GLY A 397 -16.14 35.78 -19.93
CA GLY A 397 -15.63 35.57 -21.29
C GLY A 397 -16.73 35.05 -22.23
N ASN A 398 -16.39 34.16 -23.15
CA ASN A 398 -17.32 33.63 -24.14
C ASN A 398 -18.23 32.52 -23.56
N ILE A 399 -19.29 32.91 -22.84
CA ILE A 399 -20.18 31.99 -22.11
C ILE A 399 -20.91 31.01 -23.04
N MET A 400 -21.24 31.43 -24.27
CA MET A 400 -21.87 30.57 -25.29
C MET A 400 -21.03 29.32 -25.63
N MET A 401 -19.73 29.36 -25.35
CA MET A 401 -18.83 28.23 -25.55
C MET A 401 -19.13 27.05 -24.61
N LEU A 402 -19.64 27.32 -23.41
CA LEU A 402 -19.95 26.28 -22.42
C LEU A 402 -21.16 25.43 -22.85
N GLN A 403 -22.10 26.02 -23.59
CA GLN A 403 -23.22 25.28 -24.19
C GLN A 403 -22.76 24.26 -25.24
N LYS A 404 -21.69 24.59 -25.99
CA LYS A 404 -21.09 23.67 -26.97
C LYS A 404 -20.31 22.52 -26.30
N LEU A 405 -19.85 22.72 -25.06
CA LEU A 405 -19.10 21.73 -24.29
C LEU A 405 -20.01 20.68 -23.62
N GLN A 406 -21.27 21.01 -23.35
CA GLN A 406 -22.20 20.20 -22.53
C GLN A 406 -22.34 18.75 -23.03
N GLY A 407 -22.18 18.51 -24.33
CA GLY A 407 -22.20 17.17 -24.92
C GLY A 407 -20.96 16.31 -24.68
N ILE A 408 -19.81 16.85 -24.28
CA ILE A 408 -18.61 16.07 -23.90
C ILE A 408 -18.76 15.57 -22.46
N LEU A 409 -19.29 16.41 -21.57
CA LEU A 409 -19.46 16.10 -20.14
C LEU A 409 -20.57 15.06 -19.88
N GLN A 410 -21.65 15.07 -20.66
CA GLN A 410 -22.79 14.17 -20.46
C GLN A 410 -22.57 12.71 -20.94
N ASN A 411 -21.60 12.44 -21.83
CA ASN A 411 -21.38 11.10 -22.39
C ASN A 411 -20.36 10.25 -21.62
N ALA A 412 -19.56 10.84 -20.72
CA ALA A 412 -18.71 10.11 -19.78
C ALA A 412 -19.51 9.19 -18.83
N GLN A 413 -20.84 9.33 -18.78
CA GLN A 413 -21.76 8.48 -18.01
C GLN A 413 -22.23 7.20 -18.73
N LYS A 414 -22.22 7.11 -20.07
CA LYS A 414 -22.87 6.00 -20.79
C LYS A 414 -21.99 4.77 -21.06
N SER A 415 -20.70 4.79 -20.71
CA SER A 415 -19.80 3.64 -20.88
C SER A 415 -19.90 2.59 -19.74
N LYS A 416 -20.95 2.63 -18.91
CA LYS A 416 -21.21 1.67 -17.82
C LYS A 416 -22.63 1.10 -17.84
N LEU A 417 -23.12 0.69 -19.01
CA LEU A 417 -24.23 -0.25 -19.14
C LEU A 417 -23.81 -1.44 -20.00
#